data_AF-A0A4Q9GPP7-F1
#
_entry.id   AF-A0A4Q9GPP7-F1
#
_cell.length_a   1.000
_cell.length_b   1.000
_cell.length_c   1.000
_cell.angle_alpha   90.00
_cell.angle_beta   90.00
_cell.angle_gamma   90.00
#
_symmetry.space_group_name_H-M   'P 1'
#
loop_
_entity.id
_entity.type
_entity.pdbx_description
1 polymer ?
#
loop_
_entity_poly.entity_id
_entity_poly.type
_entity_poly.pdbx_seq_one_letter_code
_entity_poly.pdbx_strand_id
1 'polypeptide(L)' 'MTPAEYRSALAEVGLSLSGASKFFQTDERTTRRWADDDSGKTVPHAVAITLRLMAKYQLTSEDVVDLMNEADDAAGPA' A
#
# COMPACT_ATOMS: atom_id res chain seq x y z
N MET A 1 -6.75 -10.31 -3.27
CA MET A 1 -5.28 -10.36 -3.27
C MET A 1 -4.88 -11.39 -2.24
N THR A 2 -4.13 -12.41 -2.61
CA THR A 2 -3.61 -13.43 -1.70
C THR A 2 -2.42 -12.88 -0.91
N PRO A 3 -1.99 -13.53 0.19
CA PRO A 3 -0.81 -13.09 0.93
C PRO A 3 0.47 -13.13 0.08
N ALA A 4 0.61 -14.12 -0.79
CA ALA A 4 1.71 -14.18 -1.76
C ALA A 4 1.68 -13.02 -2.76
N GLU A 5 0.51 -12.71 -3.34
CA GLU A 5 0.34 -11.55 -4.22
C GLU A 5 0.65 -10.23 -3.50
N TYR A 6 0.25 -10.12 -2.23
CA TYR A 6 0.53 -8.95 -1.41
C TYR A 6 2.03 -8.75 -1.19
N ARG A 7 2.75 -9.81 -0.77
CA ARG A 7 4.21 -9.75 -0.61
C ARG A 7 4.92 -9.39 -1.91
N SER A 8 4.47 -9.95 -3.03
CA SER A 8 5.02 -9.64 -4.36
C SER A 8 4.78 -8.17 -4.74
N ALA A 9 3.56 -7.67 -4.56
CA ALA A 9 3.21 -6.30 -4.89
C ALA A 9 3.99 -5.29 -4.03
N LEU A 10 4.20 -5.58 -2.75
CA LEU A 10 5.05 -4.77 -1.88
C LEU A 10 6.49 -4.68 -2.41
N ALA A 11 7.08 -5.80 -2.78
CA ALA A 11 8.44 -5.83 -3.33
C ALA A 11 8.54 -5.06 -4.66
N GLU A 12 7.52 -5.18 -5.52
CA GLU A 12 7.45 -4.49 -6.82
C GLU A 12 7.40 -2.96 -6.69
N VAL A 13 6.69 -2.44 -5.69
CA VAL A 13 6.55 -1.00 -5.45
C VAL A 13 7.60 -0.45 -4.46
N GLY A 14 8.60 -1.25 -4.10
CA GLY A 14 9.69 -0.85 -3.20
C GLY A 14 9.30 -0.72 -1.72
N LEU A 15 8.16 -1.30 -1.30
CA LEU A 15 7.69 -1.27 0.08
C LEU A 15 8.12 -2.50 0.87
N SER A 16 8.60 -2.28 2.10
CA SER A 16 8.71 -3.33 3.11
C SER A 16 7.40 -3.47 3.89
N LEU A 17 7.23 -4.53 4.70
CA LEU A 17 6.05 -4.67 5.56
C LEU A 17 5.92 -3.52 6.57
N SER A 18 7.04 -3.04 7.13
CA SER A 18 7.03 -1.88 8.03
C SER A 18 6.85 -0.55 7.27
N GLY A 19 7.29 -0.47 6.02
CA GLY A 19 6.99 0.64 5.13
C GLY A 19 5.49 0.71 4.79
N ALA A 20 4.89 -0.44 4.49
CA ALA A 20 3.48 -0.56 4.18
C ALA A 20 2.58 -0.17 5.37
N SER A 21 2.97 -0.52 6.60
CA SER A 21 2.21 -0.11 7.80
C SER A 21 2.18 1.42 7.95
N LYS A 22 3.30 2.09 7.69
CA LYS A 22 3.37 3.56 7.70
C LYS A 22 2.58 4.18 6.54
N PHE A 23 2.75 3.65 5.34
CA PHE A 23 2.11 4.16 4.12
C PHE A 23 0.57 4.06 4.19
N PHE A 24 0.05 2.90 4.64
CA PHE A 24 -1.39 2.71 4.80
C PHE A 24 -1.92 3.14 6.17
N GLN A 25 -1.09 3.76 7.02
CA GLN A 25 -1.44 4.19 8.38
C GLN A 25 -2.15 3.10 9.19
N THR A 26 -1.59 1.88 9.15
CA THR A 26 -2.12 0.70 9.82
C THR A 26 -1.10 0.11 10.78
N ASP A 27 -1.54 -0.77 11.68
CA ASP A 27 -0.63 -1.46 12.59
C ASP A 27 0.27 -2.46 11.85
N GLU A 28 1.52 -2.59 12.29
CA GLU A 28 2.45 -3.61 11.77
C GLU A 28 1.89 -5.03 11.92
N ARG A 29 1.11 -5.30 12.97
CA ARG A 29 0.45 -6.59 13.16
C ARG A 29 -0.59 -6.85 12.08
N THR A 30 -1.32 -5.83 11.65
CA THR A 30 -2.33 -5.92 10.60
C THR A 30 -1.68 -6.20 9.25
N THR A 31 -0.62 -5.46 8.93
CA THR A 31 0.15 -5.65 7.69
C THR A 31 0.77 -7.03 7.61
N ARG A 32 1.38 -7.52 8.70
CA ARG A 32 1.92 -8.89 8.76
C ARG A 32 0.83 -9.95 8.57
N ARG A 33 -0.37 -9.71 9.08
CA ARG A 33 -1.50 -10.63 8.94
C ARG A 33 -1.93 -10.80 7.49
N TRP A 34 -1.91 -9.73 6.70
CA TRP A 34 -2.18 -9.78 5.27
C TRP A 34 -1.13 -10.54 4.48
N ALA A 35 0.11 -10.56 4.99
CA ALA A 35 1.22 -11.31 4.44
C ALA A 35 1.35 -12.73 5.00
N ASP A 36 0.42 -13.19 5.84
CA ASP A 36 0.43 -14.51 6.48
C ASP A 36 -0.63 -15.41 5.83
N ASP A 37 -0.17 -16.52 5.25
CA ASP A 37 -0.98 -17.51 4.55
C ASP A 37 -1.96 -18.25 5.49
N ASP A 38 -1.65 -18.34 6.79
CA ASP A 38 -2.46 -19.06 7.79
C ASP A 38 -3.42 -18.14 8.57
N SER A 39 -3.33 -16.82 8.39
CA SER A 39 -4.10 -15.88 9.22
C SER A 39 -5.60 -15.86 8.90
N GLY A 40 -5.99 -16.36 7.72
CA GLY A 40 -7.36 -16.29 7.18
C GLY A 40 -7.85 -14.86 6.90
N LYS A 41 -6.98 -13.84 7.01
CA LYS A 41 -7.35 -12.44 6.79
C LYS A 41 -7.00 -12.00 5.37
N THR A 42 -8.02 -11.58 4.64
CA THR A 42 -7.88 -11.02 3.30
C THR A 42 -7.35 -9.59 3.34
N VAL A 43 -6.53 -9.24 2.35
CA VAL A 43 -6.11 -7.85 2.11
C VAL A 43 -7.34 -7.01 1.73
N PRO A 44 -7.59 -5.86 2.39
CA PRO A 44 -8.69 -4.96 2.03
C PRO A 44 -8.62 -4.54 0.56
N HIS A 45 -9.78 -4.33 -0.04
CA HIS A 45 -9.88 -4.00 -1.46
C HIS A 45 -9.13 -2.70 -1.82
N ALA A 46 -9.24 -1.67 -0.98
CA ALA A 46 -8.54 -0.40 -1.17
C ALA A 46 -7.01 -0.59 -1.26
N VAL A 47 -6.43 -1.32 -0.30
CA VAL A 47 -4.98 -1.65 -0.29
C VAL A 47 -4.58 -2.39 -1.55
N ALA A 48 -5.37 -3.39 -1.95
CA ALA A 48 -5.09 -4.18 -3.15
C ALA A 48 -5.15 -3.33 -4.44
N ILE A 49 -6.10 -2.41 -4.56
CA ILE A 49 -6.19 -1.48 -5.69
C ILE A 49 -5.00 -0.53 -5.71
N THR A 50 -4.66 0.08 -4.57
CA THR A 50 -3.53 1.02 -4.49
C THR A 50 -2.24 0.35 -4.95
N LEU A 51 -1.91 -0.83 -4.42
CA LEU A 51 -0.70 -1.56 -4.82
C LEU A 51 -0.70 -1.93 -6.31
N ARG A 52 -1.86 -2.33 -6.86
CA ARG A 52 -1.98 -2.64 -8.29
C ARG A 52 -1.80 -1.41 -9.17
N LEU A 53 -2.31 -0.25 -8.75
CA LEU A 53 -2.12 1.00 -9.49
C LEU A 53 -0.67 1.45 -9.42
N MET A 54 -0.05 1.42 -8.24
CA MET A 54 1.37 1.72 -8.07
C MET A 54 2.24 0.84 -8.97
N ALA A 55 2.04 -0.49 -8.95
CA ALA A 55 2.74 -1.42 -9.82
C ALA A 55 2.52 -1.11 -11.31
N LYS A 56 1.26 -0.90 -11.72
CA LYS A 56 0.90 -0.59 -13.11
C LYS A 56 1.57 0.68 -13.65
N TYR A 57 1.68 1.72 -12.82
CA TYR A 57 2.26 3.01 -13.19
C TYR A 57 3.73 3.15 -12.76
N GLN A 58 4.34 2.07 -12.24
CA GLN A 58 5.72 2.06 -11.75
C GLN A 58 6.00 3.15 -10.71
N LEU A 59 5.01 3.46 -9.87
CA LEU A 59 5.11 4.47 -8.82
C LEU A 59 5.70 3.85 -7.55
N THR A 60 6.63 4.57 -6.94
CA THR A 60 7.12 4.30 -5.60
C THR A 60 6.16 4.86 -4.56
N SER A 61 6.34 4.50 -3.29
CA SER A 61 5.57 5.12 -2.21
C SER A 61 5.83 6.63 -2.07
N GLU A 62 7.02 7.10 -2.46
CA GLU A 62 7.38 8.51 -2.41
C GLU A 62 6.62 9.30 -3.50
N ASP A 63 6.60 8.78 -4.74
CA ASP A 63 5.84 9.40 -5.84
C ASP A 63 4.35 9.54 -5.49
N VAL A 64 3.76 8.55 -4.80
CA VAL A 64 2.36 8.62 -4.38
C VAL A 64 2.14 9.66 -3.28
N VAL A 65 3.08 9.79 -2.33
CA VAL A 65 3.00 10.82 -1.29
C VAL A 65 3.06 12.21 -1.92
N ASP A 66 3.96 12.42 -2.88
CA ASP A 66 4.08 13.69 -3.59
C ASP A 66 2.81 14.01 -4.38
N LEU A 67 2.26 13.04 -5.13
CA LEU A 67 0.99 13.20 -5.84
C LEU A 67 -0.18 13.53 -4.92
N MET A 68 -0.22 12.96 -3.71
CA MET A 68 -1.26 13.27 -2.73
C MET A 68 -1.10 14.68 -2.16
N ASN A 69 0.13 15.09 -1.84
CA ASN A 69 0.41 16.45 -1.38
C ASN A 69 0.04 17.49 -2.45
N GLU A 70 0.40 17.24 -3.71
CA GLU A 70 0.04 18.10 -4.84
C GLU A 70 -1.48 18.21 -5.01
N ALA A 71 -2.21 17.10 -4.82
CA ALA A 71 -3.68 17.09 -4.90
C ALA A 71 -4.34 17.88 -3.76
N ASP A 72 -3.81 17.78 -2.54
CA ASP A 72 -4.29 18.53 -1.38
C ASP A 72 -4.01 20.03 -1.53
N ASP A 73 -2.83 20.41 -2.04
CA ASP A 73 -2.48 21.79 -2.34
C ASP A 73 -3.35 22.39 -3.46
N ALA A 74 -3.66 21.60 -4.48
CA ALA A 74 -4.54 22.00 -5.57
C ALA A 74 -6.02 22.15 -5.14
N ALA A 75 -6.43 21.47 -4.05
CA ALA A 75 -7.78 21.55 -3.52
C ALA A 75 -8.06 22.86 -2.76
N GLY A 76 -7.02 23.57 -2.29
CA GLY A 76 -7.13 24.84 -1.56
C GLY A 76 -7.90 24.74 -0.22
N PRO A 77 -7.77 25.71 0.71
CA PRO A 77 -8.60 25.70 1.92
C PRO A 77 -10.06 25.94 1.52
N ALA A 78 -10.91 24.99 1.91
CA ALA A 78 -12.37 25.04 1.75
C ALA A 78 -12.99 26.26 2.46
#